data_AF-A0A560PRU7-F1
#
_entry.id   AF-A0A560PRU7-F1
#
_cell.length_a   1.000
_cell.length_b   1.000
_cell.length_c   1.000
_cell.angle_alpha   90.00
_cell.angle_beta   90.00
_cell.angle_gamma   90.00
#
_symmetry.space_group_name_H-M   'P 1'
#
loop_
_entity.id
_entity.type
_entity.pdbx_description
1 polymer ?
#
loop_
_entity_poly.entity_id
_entity_poly.type
_entity_poly.pdbx_seq_one_letter_code
_entity_poly.pdbx_strand_id
1 'polypeptide(L)'
;MRKLAILLNIGLMCMIGYLLYEKGMPGKHEVFLFVLVISTPAINLLALLLSKKEVSPGLISLYIERKKLEEAQRINNIKKNL
;
A
#
# COMPACT_ATOMS: atom_id res chain seq x y z
N MET A 1 2.02 5.91 -1.66
CA MET A 1 2.36 4.49 -1.89
C MET A 1 2.56 3.71 -0.60
N ARG A 2 3.43 4.13 0.34
CA ARG A 2 3.72 3.38 1.59
C ARG A 2 2.48 2.96 2.39
N LYS A 3 1.56 3.89 2.66
CA LYS A 3 0.29 3.61 3.37
C LYS A 3 -0.57 2.56 2.64
N LEU A 4 -0.64 2.66 1.31
CA LEU A 4 -1.39 1.75 0.45
C LEU A 4 -0.77 0.35 0.45
N ALA A 5 0.57 0.27 0.38
CA ALA A 5 1.32 -0.98 0.50
C ALA A 5 1.11 -1.63 1.88
N ILE A 6 1.14 -0.86 2.97
CA ILE A 6 0.83 -1.36 4.32
C ILE A 6 -0.60 -1.93 4.34
N LEU A 7 -1.58 -1.20 3.81
CA LEU A 7 -2.98 -1.62 3.79
C LEU A 7 -3.20 -2.91 2.97
N LEU A 8 -2.55 -3.02 1.81
CA LEU A 8 -2.56 -4.24 0.98
C LEU A 8 -1.91 -5.44 1.68
N ASN A 9 -0.76 -5.26 2.34
CA ASN A 9 -0.12 -6.36 3.07
C ASN A 9 -0.93 -6.80 4.30
N ILE A 10 -1.59 -5.88 5.00
CA ILE A 10 -2.55 -6.21 6.08
C ILE A 10 -3.72 -7.01 5.50
N GLY A 11 -4.32 -6.55 4.40
CA GLY A 11 -5.39 -7.26 3.71
C GLY A 11 -4.99 -8.68 3.30
N LEU A 12 -3.75 -8.86 2.79
CA LEU A 12 -3.18 -10.18 2.50
C LEU A 12 -3.10 -11.07 3.75
N MET A 13 -2.61 -10.55 4.88
CA MET A 13 -2.58 -11.33 6.13
C MET A 13 -3.99 -11.71 6.59
N CYS A 14 -4.97 -10.81 6.49
CA CYS A 14 -6.37 -11.12 6.80
C CYS A 14 -6.93 -12.20 5.88
N MET A 15 -6.65 -12.14 4.58
CA MET A 15 -7.09 -13.15 3.60
C MET A 15 -6.47 -14.52 3.89
N ILE A 16 -5.17 -14.57 4.24
CA ILE A 16 -4.51 -15.82 4.64
C ILE A 16 -5.15 -16.38 5.91
N GLY A 17 -5.43 -15.52 6.91
CA GLY A 17 -6.14 -15.92 8.12
C GLY A 17 -7.55 -16.45 7.85
N TYR A 18 -8.27 -15.83 6.91
CA TYR A 18 -9.59 -16.29 6.47
C TYR A 18 -9.50 -17.66 5.77
N LEU A 19 -8.54 -17.85 4.87
CA LEU A 19 -8.32 -19.14 4.19
C LEU A 19 -7.97 -20.25 5.18
N LEU A 20 -7.16 -19.96 6.19
CA LEU A 20 -6.87 -20.89 7.29
C LEU A 20 -8.12 -21.25 8.10
N TYR A 21 -8.99 -20.27 8.35
CA TYR A 21 -10.23 -20.49 9.08
C TYR A 21 -11.22 -21.37 8.29
N GLU A 22 -11.38 -21.10 7.00
CA GLU A 22 -12.35 -21.80 6.14
C GLU A 22 -11.87 -23.18 5.68
N LYS A 23 -10.59 -23.29 5.28
CA LYS A 23 -10.03 -24.51 4.68
C LYS A 23 -9.09 -25.28 5.61
N GLY A 24 -8.78 -24.75 6.78
CA GLY A 24 -7.86 -25.36 7.72
C GLY A 24 -6.39 -25.20 7.34
N MET A 25 -5.52 -25.93 8.05
CA MET A 25 -4.08 -25.86 7.86
C MET A 25 -3.64 -26.70 6.63
N PRO A 26 -2.72 -26.20 5.80
CA PRO A 26 -2.26 -26.94 4.62
C PRO A 26 -1.53 -28.24 4.99
N GLY A 27 -1.60 -29.22 4.09
CA GLY A 27 -0.98 -30.54 4.30
C GLY A 27 0.54 -30.47 4.38
N LYS A 28 1.19 -31.52 4.92
CA LYS A 28 2.64 -31.57 5.20
C LYS A 28 3.55 -31.14 4.04
N HIS A 29 3.13 -31.40 2.79
CA HIS A 29 3.88 -31.04 1.59
C HIS A 29 3.72 -29.56 1.17
N GLU A 30 2.67 -28.91 1.64
CA GLU A 30 2.31 -27.53 1.29
C GLU A 30 2.70 -26.52 2.39
N VAL A 31 3.06 -27.01 3.59
CA VAL A 31 3.49 -26.17 4.72
C VAL A 31 4.63 -25.24 4.34
N PHE A 32 5.59 -25.70 3.52
CA PHE A 32 6.69 -24.85 3.07
C PHE A 32 6.20 -23.66 2.23
N LEU A 33 5.31 -23.91 1.26
CA LEU A 33 4.70 -22.86 0.45
C LEU A 33 3.88 -21.91 1.32
N PHE A 34 3.14 -22.44 2.28
CA PHE A 34 2.36 -21.65 3.21
C PHE A 34 3.20 -20.70 4.06
N VAL A 35 4.32 -21.18 4.59
CA VAL A 35 5.29 -20.34 5.33
C VAL A 35 5.84 -19.23 4.43
N LEU A 36 6.10 -19.53 3.16
CA LEU A 36 6.61 -18.55 2.19
C LEU A 36 5.56 -17.48 1.84
N VAL A 37 4.29 -17.89 1.73
CA VAL A 37 3.15 -17.00 1.49
C VAL A 37 2.88 -16.07 2.67
N ILE A 38 3.07 -16.52 3.92
CA ILE A 38 2.94 -15.66 5.10
C ILE A 38 4.16 -14.77 5.30
N SER A 39 5.36 -15.31 5.09
CA SER A 39 6.60 -14.59 5.37
C SER A 39 6.76 -13.37 4.45
N THR A 40 6.30 -13.45 3.21
CA THR A 40 6.37 -12.36 2.23
C THR A 40 5.67 -11.06 2.72
N PRO A 41 4.37 -11.04 3.03
CA PRO A 41 3.71 -9.84 3.54
C PRO A 41 4.21 -9.42 4.92
N ALA A 42 4.60 -10.37 5.78
CA ALA A 42 5.14 -10.07 7.11
C ALA A 42 6.50 -9.32 7.03
N ILE A 43 7.44 -9.83 6.22
CA ILE A 43 8.75 -9.20 5.99
C ILE A 43 8.56 -7.85 5.31
N ASN A 44 7.66 -7.74 4.34
CA ASN A 44 7.37 -6.50 3.64
C ASN A 44 6.80 -5.43 4.58
N LEU A 45 5.89 -5.80 5.49
CA LEU A 45 5.40 -4.91 6.55
C LEU A 45 6.53 -4.45 7.47
N LEU A 46 7.39 -5.36 7.94
CA LEU A 46 8.56 -5.05 8.76
C LEU A 46 9.51 -4.07 8.04
N ALA A 47 9.84 -4.34 6.78
CA ALA A 47 10.68 -3.47 5.97
C ALA A 47 10.05 -2.09 5.78
N LEU A 48 8.74 -2.03 5.49
CA LEU A 48 8.00 -0.78 5.35
C LEU A 48 7.86 -0.03 6.67
N LEU A 49 7.94 -0.66 7.84
CA LEU A 49 7.91 0.03 9.14
C LEU A 49 9.30 0.54 9.53
N LEU A 50 10.34 -0.27 9.32
CA LEU A 50 11.73 0.05 9.68
C LEU A 50 12.40 1.03 8.72
N SER A 51 11.92 1.13 7.47
CA SER A 51 12.51 2.05 6.50
C SER A 51 12.13 3.50 6.85
N LYS A 52 13.13 4.27 7.32
CA LYS A 52 13.04 5.73 7.54
C LYS A 52 13.19 6.54 6.24
N LYS A 53 13.45 5.90 5.10
CA LYS A 53 13.72 6.62 3.85
C LYS A 53 12.41 7.20 3.31
N GLU A 54 12.35 8.52 3.23
CA GLU A 54 11.29 9.21 2.51
C GLU A 54 11.39 8.80 1.04
N VAL A 55 10.44 7.96 0.63
CA VAL A 55 10.32 7.51 -0.75
C VAL A 55 9.97 8.74 -1.57
N SER A 56 10.85 9.08 -2.51
CA SER A 56 10.67 10.13 -3.52
C SER A 56 9.21 10.19 -4.00
N PRO A 57 8.61 11.39 -4.16
CA PRO A 57 7.21 11.51 -4.51
C PRO A 57 6.93 10.74 -5.81
N GLY A 58 6.10 9.71 -5.71
CA GLY A 58 5.75 8.87 -6.86
C GLY A 58 5.05 9.69 -7.94
N LEU A 59 5.11 9.24 -9.19
CA LEU A 59 4.50 9.93 -10.34
C LEU A 59 3.02 10.29 -10.12
N ILE A 60 2.29 9.46 -9.38
CA ILE A 60 0.89 9.69 -9.01
C ILE A 60 0.74 10.87 -8.05
N SER A 61 1.61 11.02 -7.05
CA SER A 61 1.53 12.18 -6.14
C SER A 61 1.87 13.47 -6.87
N LEU A 62 2.85 13.44 -7.78
CA LEU A 62 3.19 14.58 -8.62
C LEU A 62 2.03 14.98 -9.55
N TYR A 63 1.31 13.99 -10.10
CA TYR A 63 0.13 14.27 -10.92
C TYR A 63 -1.01 14.90 -10.12
N ILE A 64 -1.28 14.42 -8.90
CA ILE A 64 -2.29 15.00 -8.00
C ILE A 64 -1.90 16.43 -7.60
N GLU A 65 -0.64 16.66 -7.27
CA GLU A 65 -0.11 17.97 -6.89
C GLU A 65 -0.23 18.97 -8.06
N ARG A 66 0.11 18.54 -9.27
CA ARG A 66 -0.09 19.33 -10.49
C ARG A 66 -1.56 19.71 -10.69
N LYS A 67 -2.49 18.75 -10.57
CA LYS A 67 -3.93 19.02 -10.72
C LYS A 67 -4.44 20.03 -9.69
N LYS A 68 -3.99 19.91 -8.44
CA LYS A 68 -4.32 20.84 -7.36
C LYS A 68 -3.81 22.26 -7.65
N LEU A 69 -2.60 22.40 -8.19
CA LEU A 69 -2.02 23.69 -8.58
C LEU A 69 -2.78 24.32 -9.76
N GLU A 70 -3.18 23.52 -10.75
CA GLU A 70 -3.97 23.99 -11.90
C GLU A 70 -5.33 24.55 -11.45
N GLU A 71 -6.02 23.90 -10.51
CA GLU A 71 -7.28 24.42 -9.95
C GLU A 71 -7.07 25.68 -9.12
N ALA A 72 -6.03 25.74 -8.28
CA ALA A 72 -5.71 26.92 -7.49
C ALA A 72 -5.41 28.15 -8.38
N GLN A 73 -4.70 27.95 -9.49
CA GLN A 73 -4.44 29.02 -10.47
C GLN A 73 -5.73 29.49 -11.16
N ARG A 74 -6.64 28.58 -11.52
CA ARG A 74 -7.95 28.96 -12.10
C ARG A 74 -8.75 29.82 -11.14
N ILE A 75 -8.82 29.44 -9.86
CA ILE A 75 -9.52 30.21 -8.82
C ILE A 75 -8.90 31.60 -8.67
N ASN A 76 -7.57 31.70 -8.63
CA ASN A 76 -6.87 32.98 -8.54
C ASN A 76 -7.09 33.87 -9.77
N ASN A 77 -7.15 33.30 -10.97
CA ASN A 77 -7.45 34.06 -12.19
C ASN A 77 -8.88 34.59 -12.21
N ILE A 78 -9.85 33.81 -11.71
CA ILE A 78 -11.23 34.30 -11.56
C ILE A 78 -11.27 35.44 -10.54
N LYS A 79 -10.59 35.28 -9.39
CA LYS A 79 -10.53 36.29 -8.33
C LYS A 79 -9.83 37.60 -8.77
N LYS A 80 -8.90 37.52 -9.73
CA LYS A 80 -8.17 38.69 -10.26
C LYS A 80 -8.95 39.47 -11.32
N ASN A 81 -9.96 38.86 -11.92
CA ASN A 81 -10.84 39.48 -12.93
C ASN A 81 -12.18 39.99 -12.34
N LEU A 82 -12.30 40.00 -11.01
CA LEU A 82 -13.39 40.57 -10.21
C LEU A 82 -12.88 41.84 -9.52
#